data_AF-A0A519EEG6-F1
#
_entry.id   AF-A0A519EEG6-F1
#
_cell.length_a   1.000
_cell.length_b   1.000
_cell.length_c   1.000
_cell.angle_alpha   90.00
_cell.angle_beta   90.00
_cell.angle_gamma   90.00
#
_symmetry.space_group_name_H-M   'P 1'
#
loop_
_entity.id
_entity.type
_entity.pdbx_description
1 polymer ?
#
loop_
_entity_poly.entity_id
_entity_poly.type
_entity_poly.pdbx_seq_one_letter_code
_entity_poly.pdbx_strand_id
1 'polypeptide(L)'
;MTLTMEGVLALAPDEASAKAARGLTSPAKWPLLGADDAAVWGECQGSGSKPYQTQVDLSGPAFRCSCPSRKFPCKHGLALLMLRAQDASRFAAAEPPAWVAEWIASRGERAQKKEERDQKAVERATERAAQIADGVDPAQAASALADPDNALKRESQRWRRIEEASAELQRWLGDQIGRGLGALDDAAIRGWRTMAARMVDAQAPGLGQRIAAAADGWRVGADWPERTLSRLGLLQLACEGLARRETLPEPVQADLRTVCGWPLDQAEVLAAGERVADRWAVLGVIVEEREGRLNERRVWLHGERSGRRAWLLDHAHGGRGFEGMWLPGIAADLTLAFYPGNAPLRALIADASPPPEPEGSVNTVRLAGSESWQDEWQRVAERVAAHPFAMLHPVVLANATPVAADAGPHLTADHRAVPLLVGDADWWSLMAVAGGHPLAVMGEWDGRALRPLTAWQSGTKGPVWSRSAA
;
A
#
# COMPACT_ATOMS: atom_id res chain seq x y z
N MET A 1 0.77 -1.14 23.92
CA MET A 1 -0.21 -0.51 23.00
C MET A 1 -1.62 -0.76 23.52
N THR A 2 -2.44 0.28 23.75
CA THR A 2 -3.80 0.11 24.30
C THR A 2 -4.78 -0.24 23.17
N LEU A 3 -5.37 -1.44 23.21
CA LEU A 3 -6.36 -1.90 22.24
C LEU A 3 -7.67 -1.12 22.43
N THR A 4 -8.09 -0.32 21.44
CA THR A 4 -9.36 0.44 21.49
C THR A 4 -10.42 -0.19 20.59
N MET A 5 -11.71 -0.02 20.94
CA MET A 5 -12.83 -0.51 20.12
C MET A 5 -12.78 0.04 18.70
N GLU A 6 -12.46 1.32 18.56
CA GLU A 6 -12.32 1.99 17.27
C GLU A 6 -11.17 1.40 16.45
N GLY A 7 -10.02 1.14 17.09
CA GLY A 7 -8.89 0.47 16.44
C GLY A 7 -9.24 -0.93 15.96
N VAL A 8 -10.03 -1.70 16.71
CA VAL A 8 -10.50 -3.03 16.29
C VAL A 8 -11.47 -2.94 15.12
N LEU A 9 -12.37 -1.94 15.12
CA LEU A 9 -13.31 -1.72 14.02
C LEU A 9 -12.60 -1.33 12.72
N ALA A 10 -11.50 -0.57 12.81
CA ALA A 10 -10.66 -0.22 11.67
C ALA A 10 -9.96 -1.45 11.04
N LEU A 11 -9.87 -2.58 11.75
CA LEU A 11 -9.35 -3.85 11.22
C LEU A 11 -10.41 -4.66 10.47
N ALA A 12 -11.69 -4.28 10.50
CA ALA A 12 -12.74 -5.05 9.87
C ALA A 12 -12.62 -5.03 8.33
N PRO A 13 -12.73 -6.18 7.65
CA PRO A 13 -12.64 -6.23 6.19
C PRO A 13 -13.85 -5.60 5.50
N ASP A 14 -14.97 -5.43 6.21
CA ASP A 14 -16.15 -4.71 5.76
C ASP A 14 -17.10 -4.46 6.94
N GLU A 15 -18.09 -3.59 6.73
CA GLU A 15 -19.08 -3.24 7.75
C GLU A 15 -19.95 -4.43 8.16
N ALA A 16 -20.27 -5.33 7.23
CA ALA A 16 -21.07 -6.52 7.53
C ALA A 16 -20.34 -7.46 8.50
N SER A 17 -19.03 -7.58 8.37
CA SER A 17 -18.14 -8.36 9.25
C SER A 17 -18.02 -7.70 10.61
N ALA A 18 -17.89 -6.37 10.67
CA ALA A 18 -17.92 -5.62 11.93
C ALA A 18 -19.26 -5.80 12.66
N LYS A 19 -20.39 -5.68 11.95
CA LYS A 19 -21.73 -5.90 12.52
C LYS A 19 -21.92 -7.33 13.01
N ALA A 20 -21.49 -8.32 12.22
CA ALA A 20 -21.54 -9.72 12.62
C ALA A 20 -20.66 -10.01 13.84
N ALA A 21 -19.50 -9.36 13.95
CA ALA A 21 -18.60 -9.47 15.10
C ALA A 21 -19.23 -8.91 16.38
N ARG A 22 -19.90 -7.74 16.31
CA ARG A 22 -20.66 -7.18 17.44
C ARG A 22 -21.71 -8.16 17.97
N GLY A 23 -22.36 -8.92 17.09
CA GLY A 23 -23.30 -9.97 17.48
C GLY A 23 -22.68 -11.14 18.25
N LEU A 24 -21.35 -11.24 18.31
CA LEU A 24 -20.61 -12.30 18.99
C LEU A 24 -19.88 -11.82 20.26
N THR A 25 -20.00 -10.55 20.66
CA THR A 25 -19.35 -10.03 21.88
C THR A 25 -20.09 -10.37 23.17
N SER A 26 -21.01 -11.34 23.14
CA SER A 26 -21.66 -11.85 24.35
C SER A 26 -20.76 -12.91 25.00
N PRO A 27 -20.35 -12.76 26.28
CA PRO A 27 -19.50 -13.73 26.96
C PRO A 27 -20.05 -15.16 26.96
N ALA A 28 -21.37 -15.33 26.96
CA ALA A 28 -22.02 -16.65 26.91
C ALA A 28 -21.69 -17.45 25.63
N LYS A 29 -21.22 -16.78 24.57
CA LYS A 29 -20.79 -17.42 23.32
C LYS A 29 -19.33 -17.86 23.36
N TRP A 30 -18.59 -17.55 24.42
CA TRP A 30 -17.16 -17.82 24.54
C TRP A 30 -16.87 -18.68 25.78
N PRO A 31 -17.03 -20.02 25.69
CA PRO A 31 -16.70 -20.91 26.79
C PRO A 31 -15.25 -20.79 27.28
N LEU A 32 -14.34 -20.37 26.40
CA LEU A 32 -12.94 -20.09 26.72
C LEU A 32 -12.57 -18.69 26.25
N LEU A 33 -11.97 -17.91 27.14
CA LEU A 33 -11.25 -16.68 26.85
C LEU A 33 -9.95 -16.68 27.66
N GLY A 34 -8.84 -16.41 26.99
CA GLY A 34 -7.54 -16.28 27.64
C GLY A 34 -6.65 -15.29 26.90
N ALA A 35 -5.70 -14.72 27.62
CA ALA A 35 -4.72 -13.81 27.05
C ALA A 35 -3.41 -13.89 27.83
N ASP A 36 -2.32 -13.61 27.13
CA ASP A 36 -1.01 -13.25 27.69
C ASP A 36 -0.52 -11.95 27.02
N ASP A 37 0.75 -11.61 27.21
CA ASP A 37 1.35 -10.42 26.61
C ASP A 37 1.48 -10.52 25.08
N ALA A 38 1.57 -11.74 24.54
CA ALA A 38 1.83 -12.00 23.13
C ALA A 38 0.54 -12.22 22.33
N ALA A 39 -0.50 -12.79 22.94
CA ALA A 39 -1.69 -13.26 22.23
C ALA A 39 -2.97 -13.17 23.06
N VAL A 40 -4.08 -13.10 22.33
CA VAL A 40 -5.45 -13.26 22.85
C VAL A 40 -6.08 -14.45 22.14
N TRP A 41 -6.75 -15.32 22.88
CA TRP A 41 -7.41 -16.48 22.33
C TRP A 41 -8.77 -16.74 22.96
N GLY A 42 -9.58 -17.50 22.25
CA GLY A 42 -10.86 -17.96 22.76
C GLY A 42 -11.51 -19.00 21.86
N GLU A 43 -12.53 -19.64 22.40
CA GLU A 43 -13.37 -20.60 21.70
C GLU A 43 -14.74 -19.99 21.52
N CYS A 44 -15.13 -19.68 20.27
CA CYS A 44 -16.47 -19.14 19.99
C CYS A 44 -17.44 -20.26 19.66
N GLN A 45 -18.51 -20.39 20.44
CA GLN A 45 -19.58 -21.34 20.18
C GLN A 45 -20.32 -20.96 18.89
N GLY A 46 -20.20 -21.83 17.89
CA GLY A 46 -20.90 -21.72 16.61
C GLY A 46 -22.15 -22.59 16.54
N SER A 47 -22.67 -22.78 15.34
CA SER A 47 -23.80 -23.68 15.05
C SER A 47 -23.42 -25.18 15.08
N GLY A 48 -22.12 -25.50 15.14
CA GLY A 48 -21.61 -26.87 15.24
C GLY A 48 -21.33 -27.30 16.68
N SER A 49 -21.04 -28.58 16.87
CA SER A 49 -20.72 -29.17 18.18
C SER A 49 -19.35 -28.78 18.73
N LYS A 50 -18.40 -28.40 17.85
CA LYS A 50 -17.07 -27.93 18.25
C LYS A 50 -17.01 -26.40 18.14
N PRO A 51 -16.63 -25.68 19.21
CA PRO A 51 -16.36 -24.25 19.15
C PRO A 51 -15.26 -23.89 18.13
N TYR A 52 -15.34 -22.70 17.55
CA TYR A 52 -14.28 -22.17 16.69
C TYR A 52 -13.13 -21.63 17.53
N GLN A 53 -11.97 -22.27 17.43
CA GLN A 53 -10.72 -21.79 18.01
C GLN A 53 -10.31 -20.52 17.29
N THR A 54 -10.14 -19.45 18.05
CA THR A 54 -9.80 -18.12 17.55
C THR A 54 -8.63 -17.60 18.35
N GLN A 55 -7.61 -17.12 17.66
CA GLN A 55 -6.37 -16.61 18.23
C GLN A 55 -5.90 -15.37 17.47
N VAL A 56 -5.37 -14.41 18.21
CA VAL A 56 -4.83 -13.16 17.69
C VAL A 56 -3.49 -12.88 18.36
N ASP A 57 -2.48 -12.65 17.55
CA ASP A 57 -1.14 -12.23 18.00
C ASP A 57 -1.12 -10.72 18.15
N LEU A 58 -0.80 -10.19 19.33
CA LEU A 58 -0.88 -8.76 19.64
C LEU A 58 0.31 -7.93 19.14
N SER A 59 1.43 -8.56 18.75
CA SER A 59 2.65 -7.86 18.27
C SER A 59 2.44 -7.14 16.92
N GLY A 60 1.43 -7.56 16.18
CA GLY A 60 0.97 -6.98 14.92
C GLY A 60 -0.18 -7.85 14.44
N PRO A 61 -1.45 -7.45 14.70
CA PRO A 61 -2.60 -8.35 14.80
C PRO A 61 -2.72 -9.27 13.60
N ALA A 62 -2.23 -10.49 13.77
CA ALA A 62 -2.47 -11.59 12.86
C ALA A 62 -3.58 -12.45 13.46
N PHE A 63 -4.47 -12.90 12.59
CA PHE A 63 -5.66 -13.61 13.01
C PHE A 63 -5.58 -15.04 12.50
N ARG A 64 -5.88 -16.00 13.38
CA ARG A 64 -6.17 -17.37 12.99
C ARG A 64 -7.48 -17.79 13.63
N CYS A 65 -8.34 -18.39 12.84
CA CYS A 65 -9.62 -18.91 13.30
C CYS A 65 -9.92 -20.20 12.55
N SER A 66 -10.44 -21.21 13.24
CA SER A 66 -10.83 -22.48 12.60
C SER A 66 -12.15 -22.41 11.81
N CYS A 67 -12.79 -21.24 11.73
CA CYS A 67 -14.04 -21.07 10.98
C CYS A 67 -13.82 -21.08 9.45
N PRO A 68 -14.82 -21.49 8.65
CA PRO A 68 -14.70 -21.59 7.19
C PRO A 68 -14.79 -20.23 6.45
N SER A 69 -14.74 -19.11 7.18
CA SER A 69 -14.82 -17.76 6.59
C SER A 69 -13.65 -17.50 5.64
N ARG A 70 -13.95 -16.87 4.50
CA ARG A 70 -12.93 -16.36 3.57
C ARG A 70 -12.53 -14.91 3.85
N LYS A 71 -13.27 -14.20 4.73
CA LYS A 71 -12.96 -12.84 5.18
C LYS A 71 -12.01 -12.87 6.36
N PHE A 72 -10.95 -12.06 6.32
CA PHE A 72 -9.90 -11.97 7.33
C PHE A 72 -9.56 -10.50 7.61
N PRO A 73 -9.63 -10.03 8.88
CA PRO A 73 -10.08 -10.75 10.07
C PRO A 73 -11.53 -11.23 9.95
N CYS A 74 -11.82 -12.47 10.37
CA CYS A 74 -13.19 -12.98 10.35
C CYS A 74 -13.99 -12.37 11.52
N LYS A 75 -15.32 -12.49 11.49
CA LYS A 75 -16.19 -12.00 12.57
C LYS A 75 -15.80 -12.51 13.97
N HIS A 76 -15.24 -13.72 14.09
CA HIS A 76 -14.79 -14.27 15.38
C HIS A 76 -13.50 -13.59 15.86
N GLY A 77 -12.53 -13.39 14.97
CA GLY A 77 -11.30 -12.67 15.29
C GLY A 77 -11.54 -11.22 15.70
N LEU A 78 -12.43 -10.53 14.99
CA LEU A 78 -12.88 -9.18 15.36
C LEU A 78 -13.59 -9.18 16.72
N ALA A 79 -14.54 -10.10 16.93
CA ALA A 79 -15.29 -10.18 18.18
C ALA A 79 -14.40 -10.46 19.39
N LEU A 80 -13.35 -11.29 19.23
CA LEU A 80 -12.38 -11.59 20.28
C LEU A 80 -11.61 -10.33 20.71
N LEU A 81 -11.11 -9.54 19.76
CA LEU A 81 -10.46 -8.26 20.08
C LEU A 81 -11.45 -7.22 20.62
N MET A 82 -12.69 -7.18 20.12
CA MET A 82 -13.73 -6.30 20.66
C MET A 82 -14.03 -6.61 22.12
N LEU A 83 -14.12 -7.90 22.48
CA LEU A 83 -14.28 -8.34 23.87
C LEU A 83 -13.12 -7.88 24.74
N ARG A 84 -11.87 -8.03 24.26
CA ARG A 84 -10.67 -7.59 24.98
C ARG A 84 -10.62 -6.07 25.17
N ALA A 85 -11.02 -5.32 24.14
CA ALA A 85 -11.08 -3.86 24.18
C ALA A 85 -12.19 -3.34 25.11
N GLN A 86 -13.30 -4.07 25.24
CA GLN A 86 -14.40 -3.73 26.17
C GLN A 86 -14.01 -3.98 27.61
N ASP A 87 -13.44 -5.15 27.89
CA ASP A 87 -13.15 -5.57 29.26
C ASP A 87 -12.04 -6.63 29.25
N ALA A 88 -10.80 -6.16 29.41
CA ALA A 88 -9.63 -7.01 29.43
C ALA A 88 -9.66 -8.01 30.61
N SER A 89 -10.33 -7.70 31.72
CA SER A 89 -10.37 -8.54 32.92
C SER A 89 -11.07 -9.89 32.71
N ARG A 90 -11.87 -10.01 31.65
CA ARG A 90 -12.56 -11.26 31.28
C ARG A 90 -11.66 -12.33 30.69
N PHE A 91 -10.46 -11.94 30.28
CA PHE A 91 -9.47 -12.85 29.76
C PHE A 91 -8.56 -13.22 30.92
N ALA A 92 -8.77 -14.41 31.46
CA ALA A 92 -7.88 -14.93 32.47
C ALA A 92 -6.48 -15.06 31.88
N ALA A 93 -5.47 -14.59 32.62
CA ALA A 93 -4.09 -14.98 32.36
C ALA A 93 -4.00 -16.49 32.62
N ALA A 94 -3.91 -17.26 31.55
CA ALA A 94 -3.90 -18.71 31.57
C ALA A 94 -2.77 -19.21 30.67
N GLU A 95 -2.26 -20.40 30.97
CA GLU A 95 -1.32 -21.04 30.04
C GLU A 95 -1.98 -21.17 28.66
N PRO A 96 -1.31 -20.73 27.59
CA PRO A 96 -1.86 -20.81 26.26
C PRO A 96 -2.10 -22.28 25.90
N PRO A 97 -3.31 -22.65 25.43
CA PRO A 97 -3.56 -23.99 24.92
C PRO A 97 -2.55 -24.37 23.83
N ALA A 98 -2.29 -25.67 23.65
CA ALA A 98 -1.31 -26.16 22.67
C ALA A 98 -1.47 -25.55 21.27
N TRP A 99 -2.71 -25.40 20.79
CA TRP A 99 -3.01 -24.81 19.47
C TRP A 99 -2.69 -23.30 19.35
N VAL A 100 -2.60 -22.59 20.47
CA VAL A 100 -2.13 -21.19 20.55
C VAL A 100 -0.61 -21.18 20.64
N ALA A 101 -0.03 -21.95 21.57
CA ALA A 101 1.41 -22.00 21.80
C ALA A 101 2.18 -22.45 20.54
N GLU A 102 1.73 -23.53 19.89
CA GLU A 102 2.31 -24.02 18.62
C GLU A 102 2.23 -22.97 17.51
N TRP A 103 1.13 -22.21 17.46
CA TRP A 103 0.93 -21.19 16.44
C TRP A 103 1.85 -20.00 16.65
N ILE A 104 1.93 -19.46 17.87
CA ILE A 104 2.82 -18.35 18.23
C ILE A 104 4.28 -18.76 18.06
N ALA A 105 4.67 -19.94 18.53
CA ALA A 105 6.04 -20.46 18.36
C ALA A 105 6.41 -20.61 16.87
N SER A 106 5.53 -21.21 16.06
CA SER A 106 5.77 -21.34 14.61
C SER A 106 5.89 -19.98 13.91
N ARG A 107 5.14 -18.95 14.37
CA ARG A 107 5.30 -17.59 13.87
C ARG A 107 6.63 -16.98 14.29
N GLY A 108 7.01 -17.09 15.56
CA GLY A 108 8.28 -16.61 16.09
C GLY A 108 9.47 -17.19 15.34
N GLU A 109 9.52 -18.51 15.16
CA GLU A 109 10.60 -19.16 14.40
C GLU A 109 10.69 -18.69 12.94
N ARG A 110 9.55 -18.49 12.29
CA ARG A 110 9.51 -18.00 10.90
C ARG A 110 9.93 -16.55 10.80
N ALA A 111 9.52 -15.72 11.76
CA ALA A 111 9.90 -14.31 11.85
C ALA A 111 11.41 -14.20 12.08
N GLN A 112 11.96 -14.93 13.04
CA GLN A 112 13.40 -14.94 13.33
C GLN A 112 14.22 -15.42 12.13
N LYS A 113 13.85 -16.54 11.49
CA LYS A 113 14.56 -17.03 10.29
C LYS A 113 14.49 -16.05 9.12
N LYS A 114 13.38 -15.31 8.99
CA LYS A 114 13.21 -14.26 7.98
C LYS A 114 14.13 -13.09 8.31
N GLU A 115 14.09 -12.59 9.54
CA GLU A 115 14.93 -11.49 10.03
C GLU A 115 16.43 -11.79 9.89
N GLU A 116 16.89 -12.97 10.32
CA GLU A 116 18.30 -13.38 10.16
C GLU A 116 18.73 -13.43 8.69
N ARG A 117 17.86 -13.89 7.78
CA ARG A 117 18.15 -13.93 6.35
C ARG A 117 18.18 -12.53 5.75
N ASP A 118 17.22 -11.71 6.10
CA ASP A 118 17.06 -10.35 5.57
C ASP A 118 18.21 -9.46 6.09
N GLN A 119 18.61 -9.59 7.36
CA GLN A 119 19.78 -8.93 7.94
C GLN A 119 21.07 -9.31 7.22
N LYS A 120 21.31 -10.62 6.99
CA LYS A 120 22.47 -11.09 6.21
C LYS A 120 22.45 -10.61 4.76
N ALA A 121 21.28 -10.33 4.19
CA ALA A 121 21.17 -9.78 2.85
C ALA A 121 21.53 -8.28 2.87
N VAL A 122 21.05 -7.53 3.86
CA VAL A 122 21.36 -6.10 4.05
C VAL A 122 22.85 -5.89 4.32
N GLU A 123 23.47 -6.71 5.17
CA GLU A 123 24.91 -6.64 5.46
C GLU A 123 25.73 -6.81 4.18
N ARG A 124 25.44 -7.85 3.39
CA ARG A 124 26.11 -8.10 2.11
C ARG A 124 25.87 -6.98 1.10
N ALA A 125 24.66 -6.43 1.05
CA ALA A 125 24.35 -5.29 0.18
C ALA A 125 25.09 -4.01 0.63
N THR A 126 25.26 -3.81 1.94
CA THR A 126 25.98 -2.67 2.53
C THR A 126 27.47 -2.75 2.24
N GLU A 127 28.09 -3.92 2.43
CA GLU A 127 29.50 -4.16 2.07
C GLU A 127 29.73 -3.90 0.58
N ARG A 128 28.82 -4.36 -0.28
CA ARG A 128 28.88 -4.11 -1.72
C ARG A 128 28.77 -2.62 -2.05
N ALA A 129 27.82 -1.91 -1.44
CA ALA A 129 27.64 -0.48 -1.66
C ALA A 129 28.89 0.33 -1.25
N ALA A 130 29.52 -0.04 -0.13
CA ALA A 130 30.77 0.57 0.31
C ALA A 130 31.91 0.33 -0.69
N GLN A 131 32.08 -0.91 -1.18
CA GLN A 131 33.10 -1.21 -2.19
C GLN A 131 32.91 -0.41 -3.48
N ILE A 132 31.67 -0.25 -3.95
CA ILE A 132 31.36 0.56 -5.14
C ILE A 132 31.70 2.04 -4.89
N ALA A 133 31.37 2.57 -3.70
CA ALA A 133 31.72 3.94 -3.33
C ALA A 133 33.24 4.16 -3.26
N ASP A 134 34.00 3.13 -2.87
CA ASP A 134 35.47 3.11 -2.86
C ASP A 134 36.09 2.91 -4.25
N GLY A 135 35.28 2.92 -5.32
CA GLY A 135 35.73 2.85 -6.71
C GLY A 135 36.00 1.43 -7.22
N VAL A 136 35.59 0.40 -6.47
CA VAL A 136 35.61 -0.98 -6.97
C VAL A 136 34.56 -1.12 -8.07
N ASP A 137 34.95 -1.75 -9.19
CA ASP A 137 34.04 -2.01 -10.29
C ASP A 137 32.78 -2.77 -9.79
N PRO A 138 31.55 -2.37 -10.16
CA PRO A 138 30.32 -3.01 -9.71
C PRO A 138 30.25 -4.53 -9.94
N ALA A 139 30.96 -5.05 -10.96
CA ALA A 139 31.11 -6.48 -11.21
C ALA A 139 32.02 -7.17 -10.20
N GLN A 140 33.09 -6.49 -9.80
CA GLN A 140 34.01 -6.99 -8.79
C GLN A 140 33.38 -6.92 -7.39
N ALA A 141 32.66 -5.85 -7.07
CA ALA A 141 31.94 -5.72 -5.80
C ALA A 141 30.79 -6.74 -5.68
N ALA A 142 30.17 -7.14 -6.81
CA ALA A 142 29.21 -8.23 -6.83
C ALA A 142 29.83 -9.61 -6.55
N SER A 143 31.15 -9.79 -6.73
CA SER A 143 31.83 -11.10 -6.72
C SER A 143 31.98 -11.78 -5.36
N ALA A 144 31.69 -11.07 -4.27
CA ALA A 144 31.56 -11.64 -2.93
C ALA A 144 30.27 -12.45 -2.73
N LEU A 145 29.32 -12.41 -3.67
CA LEU A 145 28.13 -13.27 -3.72
C LEU A 145 28.37 -14.46 -4.66
N ALA A 146 27.68 -15.58 -4.43
CA ALA A 146 27.71 -16.71 -5.35
C ALA A 146 27.24 -16.28 -6.76
N ASP A 147 28.19 -16.20 -7.70
CA ASP A 147 28.03 -16.01 -9.14
C ASP A 147 27.70 -14.58 -9.65
N PRO A 148 28.64 -13.62 -9.53
CA PRO A 148 28.51 -12.21 -9.96
C PRO A 148 28.39 -12.00 -11.47
N ASP A 149 29.20 -12.70 -12.25
CA ASP A 149 29.27 -12.54 -13.69
C ASP A 149 27.92 -12.91 -14.32
N ASN A 150 27.25 -13.92 -13.77
CA ASN A 150 25.91 -14.29 -14.19
C ASN A 150 24.85 -13.28 -13.73
N ALA A 151 25.01 -12.58 -12.60
CA ALA A 151 24.06 -11.55 -12.17
C ALA A 151 24.07 -10.33 -13.10
N LEU A 152 25.25 -9.77 -13.40
CA LEU A 152 25.36 -8.63 -14.31
C LEU A 152 25.02 -8.99 -15.75
N LYS A 153 25.49 -10.15 -16.24
CA LYS A 153 25.08 -10.64 -17.57
C LYS A 153 23.56 -10.81 -17.67
N ARG A 154 22.90 -11.33 -16.62
CA ARG A 154 21.43 -11.44 -16.58
C ARG A 154 20.75 -10.07 -16.62
N GLU A 155 21.28 -9.11 -15.87
CA GLU A 155 20.78 -7.73 -15.87
C GLU A 155 20.92 -7.06 -17.25
N SER A 156 22.12 -7.08 -17.84
CA SER A 156 22.34 -6.53 -19.19
C SER A 156 21.52 -7.25 -20.26
N GLN A 157 21.40 -8.58 -20.19
CA GLN A 157 20.53 -9.35 -21.09
C GLN A 157 19.06 -8.97 -20.94
N ARG A 158 18.60 -8.72 -19.70
CA ARG A 158 17.24 -8.27 -19.44
C ARG A 158 17.00 -6.89 -20.02
N TRP A 159 17.91 -5.93 -19.79
CA TRP A 159 17.81 -4.60 -20.40
C TRP A 159 17.73 -4.67 -21.92
N ARG A 160 18.61 -5.47 -22.54
CA ARG A 160 18.58 -5.67 -23.99
C ARG A 160 17.23 -6.19 -24.49
N ARG A 161 16.64 -7.19 -23.82
CA ARG A 161 15.30 -7.71 -24.18
C ARG A 161 14.22 -6.64 -24.04
N ILE A 162 14.28 -5.85 -22.96
CA ILE A 162 13.34 -4.75 -22.71
C ILE A 162 13.47 -3.67 -23.79
N GLU A 163 14.69 -3.29 -24.15
CA GLU A 163 14.99 -2.28 -25.18
C GLU A 163 14.50 -2.74 -26.56
N GLU A 164 14.81 -3.98 -26.96
CA GLU A 164 14.33 -4.61 -28.20
C GLU A 164 12.79 -4.63 -28.25
N ALA A 165 12.14 -5.03 -27.14
CA ALA A 165 10.69 -5.03 -27.03
C ALA A 165 10.09 -3.62 -27.03
N SER A 166 10.74 -2.63 -26.41
CA SER A 166 10.26 -1.24 -26.42
C SER A 166 10.32 -0.63 -27.83
N ALA A 167 11.29 -1.04 -28.66
CA ALA A 167 11.39 -0.61 -30.05
C ALA A 167 10.31 -1.24 -30.94
N GLU A 168 9.89 -2.47 -30.64
CA GLU A 168 8.67 -3.05 -31.24
C GLU A 168 7.41 -2.31 -30.79
N LEU A 169 7.29 -2.06 -29.48
CA LEU A 169 6.16 -1.34 -28.89
C LEU A 169 6.02 0.06 -29.50
N GLN A 170 7.11 0.80 -29.66
CA GLN A 170 7.10 2.14 -30.26
C GLN A 170 6.54 2.14 -31.69
N ARG A 171 6.95 1.18 -32.53
CA ARG A 171 6.39 1.03 -33.89
C ARG A 171 4.91 0.70 -33.85
N TRP A 172 4.53 -0.23 -32.97
CA TRP A 172 3.14 -0.62 -32.77
C TRP A 172 2.25 0.54 -32.28
N LEU A 173 2.76 1.39 -31.37
CA LEU A 173 2.09 2.61 -30.91
C LEU A 173 1.86 3.57 -32.06
N GLY A 174 2.88 3.77 -32.92
CA GLY A 174 2.77 4.56 -34.14
C GLY A 174 1.66 4.06 -35.07
N ASP A 175 1.56 2.74 -35.26
CA ASP A 175 0.47 2.14 -36.04
C ASP A 175 -0.91 2.37 -35.40
N GLN A 176 -1.03 2.28 -34.07
CA GLN A 176 -2.31 2.52 -33.37
C GLN A 176 -2.77 3.96 -33.55
N ILE A 177 -1.87 4.92 -33.40
CA ILE A 177 -2.17 6.35 -33.57
C ILE A 177 -2.46 6.66 -35.05
N GLY A 178 -1.68 6.10 -35.98
CA GLY A 178 -1.87 6.30 -37.42
C GLY A 178 -3.21 5.77 -37.93
N ARG A 179 -3.72 4.66 -37.38
CA ARG A 179 -5.08 4.16 -37.67
C ARG A 179 -6.18 5.03 -37.06
N GLY A 180 -5.86 5.75 -35.99
CA GLY A 180 -6.79 6.58 -35.23
C GLY A 180 -7.61 5.77 -34.22
N LEU A 181 -7.85 6.37 -33.05
CA LEU A 181 -8.59 5.71 -31.96
C LEU A 181 -10.06 5.40 -32.32
N GLY A 182 -10.64 6.12 -33.28
CA GLY A 182 -12.00 5.86 -33.76
C GLY A 182 -12.16 4.52 -34.48
N ALA A 183 -11.06 3.92 -34.97
CA ALA A 183 -11.06 2.62 -35.64
C ALA A 183 -10.92 1.45 -34.66
N LEU A 184 -10.88 1.69 -33.34
CA LEU A 184 -10.77 0.63 -32.34
C LEU A 184 -12.07 -0.19 -32.25
N ASP A 185 -11.91 -1.50 -32.42
CA ASP A 185 -12.94 -2.52 -32.27
C ASP A 185 -12.45 -3.63 -31.33
N ASP A 186 -13.30 -4.64 -31.09
CA ASP A 186 -12.94 -5.77 -30.23
C ASP A 186 -11.70 -6.53 -30.73
N ALA A 187 -11.46 -6.57 -32.05
CA ALA A 187 -10.29 -7.24 -32.62
C ALA A 187 -9.00 -6.47 -32.32
N ALA A 188 -9.03 -5.14 -32.45
CA ALA A 188 -7.93 -4.26 -32.06
C ALA A 188 -7.61 -4.42 -30.57
N ILE A 189 -8.62 -4.38 -29.69
CA ILE A 189 -8.43 -4.55 -28.23
C ILE A 189 -7.86 -5.92 -27.87
N ARG A 190 -8.28 -7.01 -28.55
CA ARG A 190 -7.61 -8.31 -28.40
C ARG A 190 -6.14 -8.25 -28.82
N GLY A 191 -5.83 -7.56 -29.92
CA GLY A 191 -4.45 -7.33 -30.36
C GLY A 191 -3.62 -6.55 -29.34
N TRP A 192 -4.21 -5.58 -28.63
CA TRP A 192 -3.54 -4.85 -27.55
C TRP A 192 -3.17 -5.79 -26.39
N ARG A 193 -4.07 -6.72 -26.02
CA ARG A 193 -3.78 -7.75 -25.00
C ARG A 193 -2.67 -8.71 -25.45
N THR A 194 -2.60 -9.04 -26.74
CA THR A 194 -1.48 -9.82 -27.29
C THR A 194 -0.17 -9.05 -27.16
N MET A 195 -0.14 -7.75 -27.47
CA MET A 195 1.05 -6.92 -27.29
C MET A 195 1.44 -6.81 -25.80
N ALA A 196 0.46 -6.69 -24.90
CA ALA A 196 0.71 -6.71 -23.46
C ALA A 196 1.40 -8.00 -23.01
N ALA A 197 0.96 -9.17 -23.50
CA ALA A 197 1.59 -10.45 -23.20
C ALA A 197 3.04 -10.52 -23.72
N ARG A 198 3.31 -10.00 -24.93
CA ARG A 198 4.68 -9.92 -25.48
C ARG A 198 5.62 -9.11 -24.59
N MET A 199 5.15 -8.03 -23.97
CA MET A 199 5.97 -7.27 -23.03
C MET A 199 6.33 -8.08 -21.78
N VAL A 200 5.40 -8.93 -21.29
CA VAL A 200 5.67 -9.85 -20.18
C VAL A 200 6.73 -10.88 -20.59
N ASP A 201 6.59 -11.48 -21.77
CA ASP A 201 7.55 -12.45 -22.32
C ASP A 201 8.95 -11.84 -22.49
N ALA A 202 9.02 -10.55 -22.84
CA ALA A 202 10.24 -9.76 -22.94
C ALA A 202 10.79 -9.27 -21.58
N GLN A 203 10.23 -9.73 -20.46
CA GLN A 203 10.62 -9.35 -19.09
C GLN A 203 10.35 -7.88 -18.72
N ALA A 204 9.40 -7.23 -19.41
CA ALA A 204 8.86 -5.90 -19.14
C ALA A 204 7.38 -5.93 -18.69
N PRO A 205 7.01 -6.68 -17.64
CA PRO A 205 5.60 -6.84 -17.25
C PRO A 205 4.90 -5.51 -16.91
N GLY A 206 5.63 -4.49 -16.45
CA GLY A 206 5.06 -3.17 -16.18
C GLY A 206 4.58 -2.44 -17.44
N LEU A 207 5.28 -2.61 -18.57
CA LEU A 207 4.81 -2.10 -19.86
C LEU A 207 3.56 -2.86 -20.32
N GLY A 208 3.55 -4.18 -20.13
CA GLY A 208 2.39 -5.03 -20.42
C GLY A 208 1.14 -4.60 -19.64
N GLN A 209 1.27 -4.38 -18.33
CA GLN A 209 0.19 -3.90 -17.48
C GLN A 209 -0.35 -2.53 -17.93
N ARG A 210 0.52 -1.61 -18.37
CA ARG A 210 0.10 -0.29 -18.88
C ARG A 210 -0.67 -0.40 -20.20
N ILE A 211 -0.28 -1.31 -21.09
CA ILE A 211 -1.02 -1.59 -22.33
C ILE A 211 -2.40 -2.20 -21.99
N ALA A 212 -2.45 -3.16 -21.08
CA ALA A 212 -3.70 -3.76 -20.63
C ALA A 212 -4.64 -2.72 -20.00
N ALA A 213 -4.12 -1.85 -19.13
CA ALA A 213 -4.89 -0.76 -18.53
C ALA A 213 -5.41 0.26 -19.57
N ALA A 214 -4.66 0.50 -20.65
CA ALA A 214 -5.12 1.31 -21.77
C ALA A 214 -6.26 0.61 -22.53
N ALA A 215 -6.13 -0.69 -22.80
CA ALA A 215 -7.15 -1.52 -23.44
C ALA A 215 -8.45 -1.57 -22.62
N ASP A 216 -8.36 -1.77 -21.30
CA ASP A 216 -9.51 -1.83 -20.40
C ASP A 216 -10.21 -0.47 -20.23
N GLY A 217 -9.57 0.63 -20.62
CA GLY A 217 -10.19 1.96 -20.67
C GLY A 217 -11.07 2.20 -21.89
N TRP A 218 -11.04 1.32 -22.90
CA TRP A 218 -11.79 1.49 -24.13
C TRP A 218 -13.30 1.55 -23.84
N ARG A 219 -13.96 2.60 -24.34
CA ARG A 219 -15.39 2.89 -24.14
C ARG A 219 -15.82 3.07 -22.67
N VAL A 220 -14.88 3.29 -21.75
CA VAL A 220 -15.17 3.63 -20.36
C VAL A 220 -15.17 5.14 -20.19
N GLY A 221 -16.36 5.73 -20.03
CA GLY A 221 -16.58 7.17 -19.92
C GLY A 221 -16.65 7.87 -21.28
N ALA A 222 -17.26 9.07 -21.32
CA ALA A 222 -17.38 9.85 -22.56
C ALA A 222 -16.02 10.37 -23.07
N ASP A 223 -15.08 10.57 -22.15
CA ASP A 223 -13.74 11.09 -22.41
C ASP A 223 -12.72 9.99 -22.77
N TRP A 224 -13.17 8.73 -22.92
CA TRP A 224 -12.28 7.57 -23.18
C TRP A 224 -11.21 7.79 -24.26
N PRO A 225 -11.45 8.51 -25.40
CA PRO A 225 -10.42 8.70 -26.40
C PRO A 225 -9.22 9.50 -25.88
N GLU A 226 -9.47 10.58 -25.13
CA GLU A 226 -8.43 11.42 -24.53
C GLU A 226 -7.61 10.65 -23.50
N ARG A 227 -8.28 9.81 -22.68
CA ARG A 227 -7.60 8.98 -21.68
C ARG A 227 -6.72 7.93 -22.34
N THR A 228 -7.23 7.27 -23.38
CA THR A 228 -6.47 6.30 -24.15
C THR A 228 -5.27 6.96 -24.80
N LEU A 229 -5.43 8.13 -25.42
CA LEU A 229 -4.32 8.88 -26.00
C LEU A 229 -3.25 9.22 -24.95
N SER A 230 -3.65 9.72 -23.78
CA SER A 230 -2.73 10.03 -22.68
C SER A 230 -1.94 8.80 -22.22
N ARG A 231 -2.59 7.63 -22.11
CA ARG A 231 -1.95 6.37 -21.72
C ARG A 231 -0.97 5.85 -22.78
N LEU A 232 -1.33 5.95 -24.06
CA LEU A 232 -0.42 5.62 -25.16
C LEU A 232 0.76 6.60 -25.23
N GLY A 233 0.53 7.89 -24.95
CA GLY A 233 1.58 8.90 -24.87
C GLY A 233 2.58 8.63 -23.75
N LEU A 234 2.12 8.20 -22.57
CA LEU A 234 3.02 7.75 -21.50
C LEU A 234 3.81 6.50 -21.90
N LEU A 235 3.20 5.53 -22.60
CA LEU A 235 3.94 4.38 -23.13
C LEU A 235 5.01 4.81 -24.15
N GLN A 236 4.68 5.75 -25.03
CA GLN A 236 5.64 6.32 -25.98
C GLN A 236 6.80 7.02 -25.27
N LEU A 237 6.51 7.82 -24.23
CA LEU A 237 7.53 8.46 -23.41
C LEU A 237 8.44 7.44 -22.70
N ALA A 238 7.89 6.32 -22.24
CA ALA A 238 8.67 5.23 -21.66
C ALA A 238 9.59 4.58 -22.70
N CYS A 239 9.09 4.30 -23.91
CA CYS A 239 9.90 3.78 -25.02
C CYS A 239 11.07 4.72 -25.36
N GLU A 240 10.82 6.03 -25.45
CA GLU A 240 11.87 7.02 -25.71
C GLU A 240 12.90 7.09 -24.59
N GLY A 241 12.47 6.98 -23.34
CA GLY A 241 13.37 6.89 -22.18
C GLY A 241 14.25 5.64 -22.23
N LEU A 242 13.66 4.48 -22.54
CA LEU A 242 14.38 3.21 -22.64
C LEU A 242 15.42 3.21 -23.76
N ALA A 243 15.09 3.78 -24.93
CA ALA A 243 15.99 3.86 -26.07
C ALA A 243 17.29 4.64 -25.81
N ARG A 244 17.29 5.53 -24.80
CA ARG A 244 18.47 6.33 -24.40
C ARG A 244 18.83 6.16 -22.93
N ARG A 245 18.38 5.07 -22.29
CA ARG A 245 18.45 4.84 -20.84
C ARG A 245 19.83 5.16 -20.26
N GLU A 246 20.90 4.69 -20.92
CA GLU A 246 22.29 4.84 -20.45
C GLU A 246 22.78 6.29 -20.41
N THR A 247 22.11 7.20 -21.12
CA THR A 247 22.42 8.64 -21.13
C THR A 247 21.66 9.42 -20.06
N LEU A 248 20.68 8.79 -19.40
CA LEU A 248 19.82 9.45 -18.42
C LEU A 248 20.44 9.39 -17.02
N PRO A 249 20.17 10.38 -16.15
CA PRO A 249 20.59 10.33 -14.75
C PRO A 249 20.12 9.06 -14.03
N GLU A 250 20.91 8.56 -13.08
CA GLU A 250 20.59 7.33 -12.33
C GLU A 250 19.18 7.31 -11.71
N PRO A 251 18.65 8.41 -11.14
CA PRO A 251 17.27 8.44 -10.64
C PRO A 251 16.23 8.17 -11.75
N VAL A 252 16.46 8.68 -12.96
CA VAL A 252 15.57 8.42 -14.11
C VAL A 252 15.67 6.96 -14.57
N GLN A 253 16.87 6.37 -14.53
CA GLN A 253 17.05 4.95 -14.85
C GLN A 253 16.32 4.04 -13.84
N ALA A 254 16.35 4.40 -12.55
CA ALA A 254 15.60 3.70 -11.50
C ALA A 254 14.08 3.81 -11.71
N ASP A 255 13.59 4.99 -12.10
CA ASP A 255 12.18 5.20 -12.46
C ASP A 255 11.79 4.33 -13.68
N LEU A 256 12.59 4.30 -14.75
CA LEU A 256 12.35 3.46 -15.93
C LEU A 256 12.35 1.96 -15.58
N ARG A 257 13.24 1.51 -14.69
CA ARG A 257 13.25 0.13 -14.19
C ARG A 257 11.93 -0.22 -13.51
N THR A 258 11.41 0.69 -12.70
CA THR A 258 10.10 0.55 -12.04
C THR A 258 8.97 0.51 -13.06
N VAL A 259 8.99 1.38 -14.08
CA VAL A 259 8.02 1.40 -15.19
C VAL A 259 7.98 0.07 -15.95
N CYS A 260 9.13 -0.58 -16.16
CA CYS A 260 9.22 -1.89 -16.77
C CYS A 260 8.70 -3.03 -15.87
N GLY A 261 8.38 -2.77 -14.61
CA GLY A 261 7.97 -3.79 -13.65
C GLY A 261 9.12 -4.69 -13.23
N TRP A 262 10.34 -4.13 -13.19
CA TRP A 262 11.50 -4.82 -12.63
C TRP A 262 11.73 -4.34 -11.19
N PRO A 263 11.37 -5.14 -10.18
CA PRO A 263 11.55 -4.74 -8.78
C PRO A 263 13.03 -4.59 -8.43
N LEU A 264 13.33 -3.59 -7.59
CA LEU A 264 14.60 -3.47 -6.89
C LEU A 264 14.64 -4.41 -5.69
N ASP A 265 15.84 -4.90 -5.36
CA ASP A 265 16.04 -5.74 -4.20
C ASP A 265 15.87 -4.91 -2.92
N GLN A 266 15.11 -5.44 -1.95
CA GLN A 266 14.83 -4.71 -0.71
C GLN A 266 16.08 -4.49 0.14
N ALA A 267 17.02 -5.45 0.13
CA ALA A 267 18.27 -5.33 0.85
C ALA A 267 19.18 -4.25 0.24
N GLU A 268 19.20 -4.13 -1.09
CA GLU A 268 19.90 -3.03 -1.77
C GLU A 268 19.30 -1.66 -1.43
N VAL A 269 17.96 -1.55 -1.38
CA VAL A 269 17.28 -0.31 -0.96
C VAL A 269 17.59 0.02 0.50
N LEU A 270 17.57 -0.96 1.40
CA LEU A 270 17.93 -0.75 2.81
C LEU A 270 19.40 -0.35 2.98
N ALA A 271 20.30 -0.88 2.16
CA ALA A 271 21.72 -0.60 2.21
C ALA A 271 22.09 0.80 1.66
N ALA A 272 21.53 1.17 0.50
CA ALA A 272 22.00 2.33 -0.27
C ALA A 272 20.92 3.41 -0.53
N GLY A 273 19.66 3.14 -0.21
CA GLY A 273 18.57 4.11 -0.39
C GLY A 273 18.71 5.33 0.52
N GLU A 274 18.12 6.46 0.10
CA GLU A 274 18.05 7.68 0.92
C GLU A 274 17.34 7.36 2.25
N ARG A 275 18.03 7.62 3.37
CA ARG A 275 17.51 7.36 4.72
C ARG A 275 17.00 8.65 5.35
N VAL A 276 15.74 8.62 5.77
CA VAL A 276 15.07 9.75 6.45
C VAL A 276 14.52 9.28 7.79
N ALA A 277 15.15 9.75 8.87
CA ALA A 277 14.65 9.59 10.23
C ALA A 277 13.63 10.69 10.53
N ASP A 278 12.40 10.30 10.87
CA ASP A 278 11.32 11.24 11.16
C ASP A 278 10.30 10.61 12.13
N ARG A 279 9.39 11.45 12.63
CA ARG A 279 8.14 11.01 13.22
C ARG A 279 7.09 10.92 12.12
N TRP A 280 6.77 9.69 11.72
CA TRP A 280 5.89 9.40 10.61
C TRP A 280 4.45 9.21 11.06
N ALA A 281 3.59 10.13 10.66
CA ALA A 281 2.15 10.07 10.85
C ALA A 281 1.47 9.19 9.80
N VAL A 282 0.64 8.24 10.22
CA VAL A 282 -0.19 7.44 9.31
C VAL A 282 -1.39 8.27 8.87
N LEU A 283 -1.46 8.61 7.59
CA LEU A 283 -2.54 9.42 7.04
C LEU A 283 -3.74 8.56 6.62
N GLY A 284 -3.46 7.39 6.06
CA GLY A 284 -4.47 6.51 5.48
C GLY A 284 -3.89 5.14 5.20
N VAL A 285 -4.74 4.13 5.26
CA VAL A 285 -4.41 2.75 4.92
C VAL A 285 -5.45 2.25 3.92
N ILE A 286 -5.00 1.62 2.85
CA ILE A 286 -5.89 0.95 1.90
C ILE A 286 -5.39 -0.48 1.68
N VAL A 287 -6.34 -1.41 1.60
CA VAL A 287 -6.09 -2.79 1.23
C VAL A 287 -6.81 -3.08 -0.07
N GLU A 288 -6.10 -3.62 -1.05
CA GLU A 288 -6.65 -4.02 -2.34
C GLU A 288 -6.44 -5.52 -2.54
N GLU A 289 -7.52 -6.25 -2.86
CA GLU A 289 -7.41 -7.64 -3.31
C GLU A 289 -6.92 -7.67 -4.77
N ARG A 290 -5.93 -8.52 -5.02
CA ARG A 290 -5.36 -8.84 -6.33
C ARG A 290 -5.71 -10.28 -6.68
N GLU A 291 -5.49 -10.64 -7.94
CA GLU A 291 -5.66 -12.01 -8.40
C GLU A 291 -4.85 -13.01 -7.56
N GLY A 292 -5.37 -14.23 -7.40
CA GLY A 292 -4.66 -15.28 -6.67
C GLY A 292 -4.70 -15.15 -5.13
N ARG A 293 -5.68 -14.43 -4.57
CA ARG A 293 -5.84 -14.24 -3.11
C ARG A 293 -4.64 -13.52 -2.47
N LEU A 294 -4.09 -12.57 -3.23
CA LEU A 294 -3.04 -11.67 -2.81
C LEU A 294 -3.70 -10.35 -2.37
N ASN A 295 -3.52 -9.97 -1.11
CA ASN A 295 -3.92 -8.65 -0.64
C ASN A 295 -2.69 -7.75 -0.59
N GLU A 296 -2.82 -6.55 -1.13
CA GLU A 296 -1.82 -5.49 -1.06
C GLU A 296 -2.31 -4.43 -0.07
N ARG A 297 -1.49 -4.08 0.92
CA ARG A 297 -1.75 -2.95 1.82
C ARG A 297 -0.80 -1.81 1.48
N ARG A 298 -1.36 -0.64 1.18
CA ARG A 298 -0.61 0.62 1.14
C ARG A 298 -0.88 1.41 2.41
N VAL A 299 0.20 1.84 3.07
CA VAL A 299 0.14 2.71 4.25
C VAL A 299 0.75 4.05 3.85
N TRP A 300 -0.05 5.11 3.83
CA TRP A 300 0.40 6.46 3.49
C TRP A 300 0.88 7.19 4.73
N LEU A 301 2.08 7.76 4.64
CA LEU A 301 2.79 8.40 5.74
C LEU A 301 3.13 9.86 5.43
N HIS A 302 3.25 10.66 6.50
CA HIS A 302 3.81 12.00 6.46
C HIS A 302 4.83 12.20 7.57
N GLY A 303 6.03 12.63 7.22
CA GLY A 303 7.06 13.00 8.18
C GLY A 303 6.74 14.37 8.78
N GLU A 304 6.52 14.44 10.09
CA GLU A 304 6.17 15.69 10.79
C GLU A 304 7.31 16.71 10.76
N ARG A 305 8.57 16.26 10.73
CA ARG A 305 9.76 17.14 10.76
C ARG A 305 10.26 17.46 9.36
N SER A 306 10.30 16.47 8.47
CA SER A 306 10.78 16.63 7.09
C SER A 306 9.73 17.16 6.12
N GLY A 307 8.43 17.06 6.47
CA GLY A 307 7.32 17.31 5.54
C GLY A 307 7.19 16.25 4.44
N ARG A 308 8.02 15.19 4.45
CA ARG A 308 8.10 14.20 3.37
C ARG A 308 6.83 13.34 3.33
N ARG A 309 6.36 13.02 2.12
CA ARG A 309 5.32 12.00 1.90
C ARG A 309 5.98 10.66 1.58
N ALA A 310 5.45 9.58 2.14
CA ALA A 310 5.90 8.23 1.86
C ALA A 310 4.74 7.25 1.82
N TRP A 311 4.98 6.05 1.29
CA TRP A 311 4.13 4.90 1.54
C TRP A 311 4.93 3.60 1.69
N LEU A 312 4.37 2.71 2.50
CA LEU A 312 4.83 1.34 2.68
C LEU A 312 3.91 0.39 1.90
N LEU A 313 4.49 -0.66 1.30
CA LEU A 313 3.76 -1.71 0.59
C LEU A 313 3.93 -3.05 1.29
N ASP A 314 2.83 -3.62 1.77
CA ASP A 314 2.82 -4.97 2.29
C ASP A 314 1.98 -5.90 1.42
N HIS A 315 2.34 -7.17 1.41
CA HIS A 315 1.64 -8.22 0.70
C HIS A 315 1.23 -9.33 1.67
N ALA A 316 -0.03 -9.72 1.64
CA ALA A 316 -0.56 -10.84 2.42
C ALA A 316 -1.18 -11.87 1.47
N HIS A 317 -0.66 -13.08 1.50
CA HIS A 317 -1.18 -14.18 0.68
C HIS A 317 -2.07 -15.10 1.51
N GLY A 318 -3.19 -15.53 0.92
CA GLY A 318 -3.99 -16.63 1.47
C GLY A 318 -4.57 -16.37 2.86
N GLY A 319 -4.84 -15.11 3.22
CA GLY A 319 -5.48 -14.73 4.47
C GLY A 319 -4.56 -14.69 5.70
N ARG A 320 -3.22 -14.72 5.51
CA ARG A 320 -2.23 -14.64 6.60
C ARG A 320 -2.25 -13.32 7.40
N GLY A 321 -2.95 -12.30 6.89
CA GLY A 321 -2.91 -10.95 7.46
C GLY A 321 -1.60 -10.23 7.16
N PHE A 322 -1.49 -9.00 7.64
CA PHE A 322 -0.31 -8.17 7.46
C PHE A 322 0.48 -8.08 8.78
N GLU A 323 1.79 -7.91 8.69
CA GLU A 323 2.66 -7.64 9.84
C GLU A 323 2.50 -6.16 10.26
N GLY A 324 2.47 -5.88 11.56
CA GLY A 324 2.34 -4.51 12.09
C GLY A 324 0.92 -3.91 12.03
N MET A 325 0.59 -3.14 13.06
CA MET A 325 -0.68 -2.41 13.17
C MET A 325 -0.50 -0.95 12.72
N TRP A 326 -0.93 -0.65 11.50
CA TRP A 326 -1.00 0.73 11.00
C TRP A 326 -2.43 1.22 11.10
N LEU A 327 -2.64 2.21 11.98
CA LEU A 327 -3.93 2.85 12.17
C LEU A 327 -3.81 4.32 11.77
N PRO A 328 -4.66 4.82 10.88
CA PRO A 328 -4.65 6.24 10.57
C PRO A 328 -4.77 7.10 11.82
N GLY A 329 -3.91 8.10 11.88
CA GLY A 329 -3.78 9.03 12.99
C GLY A 329 -2.89 8.62 14.13
N ILE A 330 -2.18 7.50 14.02
CA ILE A 330 -1.02 7.26 14.88
C ILE A 330 0.27 7.82 14.24
N ALA A 331 1.27 8.14 15.06
CA ALA A 331 2.64 8.36 14.60
C ALA A 331 3.64 7.41 15.26
N ALA A 332 4.74 7.14 14.56
CA ALA A 332 5.89 6.40 15.05
C ALA A 332 7.20 7.07 14.63
N ASP A 333 8.20 7.08 15.50
CA ASP A 333 9.57 7.48 15.14
C ASP A 333 10.24 6.33 14.37
N LEU A 334 10.49 6.54 13.08
CA LEU A 334 11.05 5.54 12.17
C LEU A 334 12.12 6.16 11.28
N THR A 335 13.11 5.35 10.90
CA THR A 335 13.98 5.65 9.77
C THR A 335 13.44 4.92 8.55
N LEU A 336 13.07 5.65 7.50
CA LEU A 336 12.65 5.09 6.22
C LEU A 336 13.81 5.13 5.22
N ALA A 337 14.01 4.04 4.48
CA ALA A 337 14.89 3.98 3.31
C ALA A 337 14.04 4.04 2.04
N PHE A 338 14.22 5.09 1.23
CA PHE A 338 13.44 5.30 0.01
C PHE A 338 14.00 4.50 -1.17
N TYR A 339 13.09 3.94 -1.98
CA TYR A 339 13.49 3.41 -3.29
C TYR A 339 14.07 4.55 -4.14
N PRO A 340 15.15 4.31 -4.91
CA PRO A 340 15.72 5.33 -5.77
C PRO A 340 14.75 5.76 -6.88
N GLY A 341 14.81 7.03 -7.27
CA GLY A 341 13.93 7.65 -8.27
C GLY A 341 13.98 9.18 -8.17
N ASN A 342 13.37 9.91 -9.10
CA ASN A 342 13.40 11.39 -9.06
C ASN A 342 12.49 12.00 -7.99
N ALA A 343 11.38 11.33 -7.67
CA ALA A 343 10.44 11.78 -6.64
C ALA A 343 9.87 10.59 -5.86
N PRO A 344 10.72 9.86 -5.12
CA PRO A 344 10.34 8.59 -4.55
C PRO A 344 9.38 8.77 -3.39
N LEU A 345 8.28 8.02 -3.46
CA LEU A 345 7.29 7.91 -2.39
C LEU A 345 7.38 6.56 -1.68
N ARG A 346 7.80 5.50 -2.38
CA ARG A 346 7.87 4.16 -1.79
C ARG A 346 9.10 4.06 -0.90
N ALA A 347 8.92 3.50 0.29
CA ALA A 347 10.01 3.27 1.23
C ALA A 347 9.92 1.90 1.90
N LEU A 348 11.03 1.52 2.55
CA LEU A 348 11.14 0.43 3.51
C LEU A 348 11.43 1.01 4.89
N ILE A 349 11.03 0.31 5.95
CA ILE A 349 11.44 0.65 7.30
C ILE A 349 12.86 0.12 7.48
N ALA A 350 13.81 1.02 7.73
CA ALA A 350 15.21 0.67 7.89
C ALA A 350 15.56 0.41 9.35
N ASP A 351 15.13 1.31 10.24
CA ASP A 351 15.26 1.16 11.68
C ASP A 351 13.94 1.59 12.31
N ALA A 352 13.32 0.69 13.07
CA ALA A 352 12.30 1.08 14.03
C ALA A 352 13.05 1.32 15.34
N SER A 353 13.12 2.58 15.81
CA SER A 353 13.45 2.75 17.23
C SER A 353 12.36 2.03 18.02
N PRO A 354 12.70 1.21 19.03
CA PRO A 354 11.68 0.67 19.91
C PRO A 354 10.85 1.85 20.45
N PRO A 355 9.52 1.71 20.54
CA PRO A 355 8.69 2.80 21.03
C PRO A 355 9.22 3.22 22.40
N PRO A 356 9.49 4.52 22.63
CA PRO A 356 9.72 4.97 23.99
C PRO A 356 8.41 4.73 24.76
N GLU A 357 8.39 3.76 25.68
CA GLU A 357 7.49 3.85 26.84
C GLU A 357 8.09 4.89 27.81
N PRO A 358 7.28 5.71 28.54
CA PRO A 358 6.00 5.34 29.15
C PRO A 358 4.85 6.39 29.13
N GLU A 359 3.67 5.93 29.57
CA GLU A 359 2.55 6.65 30.21
C GLU A 359 2.03 7.98 29.61
N GLY A 360 0.84 7.94 29.01
CA GLY A 360 -0.07 9.10 28.89
C GLY A 360 0.07 9.96 27.63
N SER A 361 1.13 9.81 26.83
CA SER A 361 1.25 10.47 25.53
C SER A 361 0.45 9.71 24.47
N VAL A 362 -0.76 10.17 24.18
CA VAL A 362 -1.54 9.64 23.05
C VAL A 362 -0.75 9.93 21.76
N ASN A 363 -0.27 8.89 21.06
CA ASN A 363 0.41 8.95 19.75
C ASN A 363 -0.50 9.42 18.61
N THR A 364 -1.54 10.20 18.92
CA THR A 364 -2.49 10.72 17.96
C THR A 364 -1.93 11.96 17.28
N VAL A 365 -1.99 11.96 15.95
CA VAL A 365 -1.60 13.07 15.10
C VAL A 365 -2.82 13.92 14.78
N ARG A 366 -2.60 15.21 14.53
CA ARG A 366 -3.57 16.08 13.87
C ARG A 366 -3.12 16.24 12.43
N LEU A 367 -4.01 16.01 11.47
CA LEU A 367 -3.71 16.38 10.09
C LEU A 367 -3.57 17.90 10.06
N ALA A 368 -2.36 18.41 9.79
CA ALA A 368 -2.11 19.84 9.72
C ALA A 368 -2.87 20.42 8.52
N GLY A 369 -4.12 20.83 8.75
CA GLY A 369 -4.97 21.49 7.76
C GLY A 369 -4.60 22.95 7.52
N SER A 370 -3.34 23.34 7.74
CA SER A 370 -2.89 24.73 7.58
C SER A 370 -2.40 25.04 6.17
N GLU A 371 -2.17 24.02 5.33
CA GLU A 371 -1.68 24.21 3.98
C GLU A 371 -2.84 24.42 2.99
N SER A 372 -2.66 25.35 2.06
CA SER A 372 -3.67 25.65 1.05
C SER A 372 -3.77 24.51 0.04
N TRP A 373 -4.91 24.39 -0.64
CA TRP A 373 -5.01 23.45 -1.78
C TRP A 373 -3.95 23.74 -2.84
N GLN A 374 -3.57 25.00 -3.03
CA GLN A 374 -2.56 25.38 -4.01
C GLN A 374 -1.20 24.75 -3.71
N ASP A 375 -0.78 24.73 -2.45
CA ASP A 375 0.50 24.15 -2.03
C ASP A 375 0.50 22.62 -2.23
N GLU A 376 -0.62 21.96 -1.91
CA GLU A 376 -0.74 20.51 -2.12
C GLU A 376 -0.73 20.15 -3.62
N TRP A 377 -1.42 20.93 -4.46
CA TRP A 377 -1.38 20.74 -5.91
C TRP A 377 -0.01 21.05 -6.52
N GLN A 378 0.71 22.04 -5.99
CA GLN A 378 2.07 22.34 -6.40
C GLN A 378 3.00 21.16 -6.12
N ARG A 379 2.91 20.53 -4.94
CA ARG A 379 3.66 19.30 -4.63
C ARG A 379 3.33 18.13 -5.54
N VAL A 380 2.06 17.99 -5.95
CA VAL A 380 1.66 16.99 -6.95
C VAL A 380 2.29 17.32 -8.30
N ALA A 381 2.22 18.57 -8.76
CA ALA A 381 2.77 19.00 -10.03
C ALA A 381 4.29 18.80 -10.10
N GLU A 382 5.04 19.16 -9.06
CA GLU A 382 6.48 18.92 -8.95
C GLU A 382 6.82 17.44 -9.04
N ARG A 383 6.03 16.59 -8.36
CA ARG A 383 6.21 15.13 -8.42
C ARG A 383 5.93 14.57 -9.81
N VAL A 384 4.88 15.03 -10.47
CA VAL A 384 4.53 14.62 -11.84
C VAL A 384 5.61 15.07 -12.83
N ALA A 385 6.12 16.29 -12.68
CA ALA A 385 7.20 16.81 -13.51
C ALA A 385 8.50 16.02 -13.34
N ALA A 386 8.82 15.62 -12.11
CA ALA A 386 10.01 14.82 -11.79
C ALA A 386 9.86 13.34 -12.19
N HIS A 387 8.67 12.76 -12.02
CA HIS A 387 8.38 11.35 -12.31
C HIS A 387 6.97 11.20 -12.93
N PRO A 388 6.83 11.35 -14.26
CA PRO A 388 5.54 11.39 -14.94
C PRO A 388 4.80 10.04 -14.95
N PHE A 389 5.45 8.97 -14.50
CA PHE A 389 4.88 7.63 -14.46
C PHE A 389 4.26 7.26 -13.11
N ALA A 390 4.36 8.14 -12.10
CA ALA A 390 3.66 7.97 -10.84
C ALA A 390 2.15 7.95 -11.09
N MET A 391 1.51 6.85 -10.69
CA MET A 391 0.07 6.66 -10.94
C MET A 391 -0.80 7.18 -9.82
N LEU A 392 -0.28 7.23 -8.59
CA LEU A 392 -1.02 7.60 -7.40
C LEU A 392 -0.23 8.64 -6.60
N HIS A 393 -0.89 9.73 -6.25
CA HIS A 393 -0.32 10.81 -5.46
C HIS A 393 -1.09 10.94 -4.14
N PRO A 394 -0.39 10.98 -2.99
CA PRO A 394 -1.05 11.31 -1.73
C PRO A 394 -1.42 12.79 -1.74
N VAL A 395 -2.68 13.08 -1.49
CA VAL A 395 -3.22 14.45 -1.43
C VAL A 395 -4.00 14.61 -0.12
N VAL A 396 -3.72 15.72 0.57
CA VAL A 396 -4.47 16.21 1.71
C VAL A 396 -5.15 17.52 1.33
N LEU A 397 -6.48 17.52 1.30
CA LEU A 397 -7.30 18.69 1.02
C LEU A 397 -7.88 19.20 2.34
N ALA A 398 -7.32 20.30 2.84
CA ALA A 398 -7.83 20.98 4.03
C ALA A 398 -9.16 21.70 3.73
N ASN A 399 -10.00 21.89 4.75
CA ASN A 399 -11.25 22.64 4.65
C ASN A 399 -12.17 22.24 3.47
N ALA A 400 -12.19 20.95 3.13
CA ALA A 400 -12.92 20.37 2.02
C ALA A 400 -14.34 19.96 2.45
N THR A 401 -15.36 20.51 1.80
CA THR A 401 -16.76 20.14 2.03
C THR A 401 -17.18 19.07 1.01
N PRO A 402 -17.60 17.87 1.46
CA PRO A 402 -18.22 16.88 0.59
C PRO A 402 -19.58 17.37 0.08
N VAL A 403 -19.78 17.33 -1.24
CA VAL A 403 -21.01 17.78 -1.91
C VAL A 403 -21.43 16.76 -2.95
N ALA A 404 -22.73 16.46 -3.00
CA ALA A 404 -23.35 15.73 -4.11
C ALA A 404 -23.78 16.73 -5.19
N ALA A 405 -23.30 16.53 -6.42
CA ALA A 405 -23.71 17.30 -7.59
C ALA A 405 -24.22 16.33 -8.68
N ASP A 406 -24.84 16.86 -9.74
CA ASP A 406 -25.28 16.05 -10.90
C ASP A 406 -24.11 15.30 -11.56
N ALA A 407 -22.89 15.83 -11.43
CA ALA A 407 -21.65 15.22 -11.88
C ALA A 407 -21.13 14.09 -10.97
N GLY A 408 -21.78 13.81 -9.84
CA GLY A 408 -21.39 12.80 -8.85
C GLY A 408 -20.79 13.39 -7.56
N PRO A 409 -20.14 12.56 -6.73
CA PRO A 409 -19.57 12.96 -5.45
C PRO A 409 -18.29 13.80 -5.63
N HIS A 410 -18.21 14.96 -4.97
CA HIS A 410 -17.08 15.88 -5.04
C HIS A 410 -16.67 16.40 -3.66
N LEU A 411 -15.42 16.84 -3.55
CA LEU A 411 -14.96 17.75 -2.50
C LEU A 411 -14.88 19.16 -3.06
N THR A 412 -15.28 20.16 -2.27
CA THR A 412 -15.21 21.57 -2.65
C THR A 412 -14.52 22.41 -1.58
N ALA A 413 -13.64 23.31 -2.00
CA ALA A 413 -13.08 24.39 -1.19
C ALA A 413 -12.56 25.49 -2.12
N ASP A 414 -12.58 26.75 -1.69
CA ASP A 414 -11.98 27.88 -2.42
C ASP A 414 -12.32 27.94 -3.92
N HIS A 415 -13.60 27.74 -4.25
CA HIS A 415 -14.13 27.69 -5.63
C HIS A 415 -13.54 26.60 -6.54
N ARG A 416 -12.87 25.60 -5.95
CA ARG A 416 -12.38 24.40 -6.63
C ARG A 416 -13.27 23.21 -6.30
N ALA A 417 -13.33 22.26 -7.22
CA ALA A 417 -14.02 21.00 -7.04
C ALA A 417 -13.09 19.85 -7.44
N VAL A 418 -13.07 18.79 -6.63
CA VAL A 418 -12.28 17.57 -6.87
C VAL A 418 -13.25 16.39 -6.89
N PRO A 419 -13.36 15.66 -8.01
CA PRO A 419 -14.25 14.50 -8.09
C PRO A 419 -13.71 13.35 -7.23
N LEU A 420 -14.62 12.53 -6.68
CA LEU A 420 -14.28 11.44 -5.79
C LEU A 420 -14.52 10.05 -6.41
N LEU A 421 -13.61 9.12 -6.15
CA LEU A 421 -13.79 7.68 -6.36
C LEU A 421 -14.20 7.03 -5.04
N VAL A 422 -15.49 7.04 -4.76
CA VAL A 422 -16.08 6.54 -3.52
C VAL A 422 -17.33 5.72 -3.83
N GLY A 423 -17.47 4.56 -3.18
CA GLY A 423 -18.67 3.73 -3.32
C GLY A 423 -19.83 4.29 -2.49
N ASP A 424 -21.06 3.90 -2.82
CA ASP A 424 -22.27 4.48 -2.20
C ASP A 424 -22.26 4.43 -0.67
N ALA A 425 -21.88 3.29 -0.07
CA ALA A 425 -21.86 3.13 1.38
C ALA A 425 -20.84 4.07 2.06
N ASP A 426 -19.62 4.11 1.52
CA ASP A 426 -18.56 5.02 1.99
C ASP A 426 -18.96 6.49 1.80
N TRP A 427 -19.65 6.82 0.70
CA TRP A 427 -20.11 8.16 0.40
C TRP A 427 -21.14 8.65 1.42
N TRP A 428 -22.18 7.85 1.69
CA TRP A 428 -23.19 8.21 2.68
C TRP A 428 -22.61 8.31 4.08
N SER A 429 -21.67 7.43 4.44
CA SER A 429 -20.96 7.48 5.72
C SER A 429 -20.12 8.77 5.85
N LEU A 430 -19.38 9.15 4.80
CA LEU A 430 -18.60 10.39 4.76
C LEU A 430 -19.50 11.63 4.90
N MET A 431 -20.60 11.68 4.14
CA MET A 431 -21.57 12.78 4.20
C MET A 431 -22.20 12.92 5.59
N ALA A 432 -22.55 11.80 6.23
CA ALA A 432 -23.14 11.77 7.56
C ALA A 432 -22.16 12.30 8.63
N VAL A 433 -20.88 11.92 8.54
CA VAL A 433 -19.83 12.43 9.45
C VAL A 433 -19.54 13.90 9.20
N ALA A 434 -19.51 14.34 7.94
CA ALA A 434 -19.27 15.73 7.59
C ALA A 434 -20.38 16.66 8.09
N GLY A 435 -21.65 16.23 8.02
CA GLY A 435 -22.79 17.04 8.44
C GLY A 435 -22.92 18.37 7.68
N GLY A 436 -22.38 18.45 6.47
CA GLY A 436 -22.29 19.68 5.68
C GLY A 436 -21.16 20.64 6.08
N HIS A 437 -20.30 20.25 7.03
CA HIS A 437 -19.13 21.03 7.44
C HIS A 437 -17.87 20.61 6.69
N PRO A 438 -16.91 21.53 6.53
CA PRO A 438 -15.62 21.21 5.93
C PRO A 438 -14.81 20.26 6.80
N LEU A 439 -14.13 19.32 6.16
CA LEU A 439 -13.19 18.36 6.76
C LEU A 439 -11.82 18.50 6.12
N ALA A 440 -10.76 18.04 6.78
CA ALA A 440 -9.51 17.75 6.07
C ALA A 440 -9.58 16.31 5.55
N VAL A 441 -9.46 16.11 4.24
CA VAL A 441 -9.60 14.81 3.59
C VAL A 441 -8.28 14.38 2.99
N MET A 442 -7.83 13.17 3.33
CA MET A 442 -6.67 12.54 2.71
C MET A 442 -7.12 11.44 1.74
N GLY A 443 -6.50 11.38 0.57
CA GLY A 443 -6.79 10.36 -0.43
C GLY A 443 -5.67 10.10 -1.43
N GLU A 444 -5.91 9.12 -2.30
CA GLU A 444 -5.06 8.81 -3.45
C GLU A 444 -5.61 9.53 -4.69
N TRP A 445 -4.85 10.47 -5.23
CA TRP A 445 -5.16 11.14 -6.49
C TRP A 445 -4.57 10.37 -7.65
N ASP A 446 -5.40 9.96 -8.60
CA ASP A 446 -5.00 9.17 -9.77
C ASP A 446 -4.75 10.02 -11.04
N GLY A 447 -4.70 11.34 -10.88
CA GLY A 447 -4.65 12.30 -11.99
C GLY A 447 -6.03 12.83 -12.42
N ARG A 448 -7.13 12.24 -11.95
CA ARG A 448 -8.50 12.58 -12.37
C ARG A 448 -9.48 12.71 -11.23
N ALA A 449 -9.44 11.77 -10.30
CA ALA A 449 -10.34 11.74 -9.16
C ALA A 449 -9.58 11.29 -7.91
N LEU A 450 -10.03 11.83 -6.77
CA LEU A 450 -9.46 11.51 -5.47
C LEU A 450 -10.20 10.29 -4.93
N ARG A 451 -9.47 9.23 -4.57
CA ARG A 451 -10.00 8.14 -3.76
C ARG A 451 -9.82 8.53 -2.28
N PRO A 452 -10.87 8.99 -1.57
CA PRO A 452 -10.72 9.38 -0.18
C PRO A 452 -10.44 8.14 0.68
N LEU A 453 -9.49 8.28 1.61
CA LEU A 453 -9.08 7.23 2.56
C LEU A 453 -9.46 7.60 3.99
N THR A 454 -9.24 8.85 4.39
CA THR A 454 -9.60 9.35 5.74
C THR A 454 -10.11 10.77 5.68
N ALA A 455 -10.97 11.13 6.63
CA ALA A 455 -11.44 12.49 6.83
C ALA A 455 -11.34 12.89 8.31
N TRP A 456 -11.03 14.17 8.53
CA TRP A 456 -10.59 14.70 9.80
C TRP A 456 -11.34 15.97 10.13
N GLN A 457 -11.81 16.09 11.36
CA GLN A 457 -12.42 17.31 11.84
C GLN A 457 -11.35 18.17 12.52
N SER A 458 -11.46 19.49 12.39
CA SER A 458 -10.51 20.40 13.03
C SER A 458 -10.45 20.17 14.55
N GLY A 459 -9.24 20.01 15.07
CA GLY A 459 -8.99 19.80 16.50
C GLY A 459 -9.12 18.36 17.01
N THR A 460 -9.60 17.40 16.21
CA THR A 460 -9.69 16.00 16.63
C THR A 460 -8.33 15.29 16.62
N LYS A 461 -8.20 14.31 17.52
CA LYS A 461 -7.05 13.41 17.62
C LYS A 461 -7.42 12.12 16.89
N GLY A 462 -7.04 12.00 15.62
CA GLY A 462 -7.46 10.89 14.74
C GLY A 462 -8.56 11.27 13.74
N PRO A 463 -8.76 10.44 12.71
CA PRO A 463 -9.79 10.66 11.69
C PRO A 463 -11.19 10.44 12.27
N VAL A 464 -12.16 11.23 11.83
CA VAL A 464 -13.58 11.04 12.15
C VAL A 464 -14.28 10.09 11.17
N TRP A 465 -13.63 9.81 10.04
CA TRP A 465 -14.08 8.85 9.04
C TRP A 465 -12.87 8.16 8.40
N SER A 466 -12.99 6.86 8.17
CA SER A 466 -12.03 6.07 7.40
C SER A 466 -12.80 5.24 6.38
N ARG A 467 -12.24 5.12 5.18
CA ARG A 467 -12.81 4.29 4.11
C ARG A 467 -12.89 2.84 4.57
N SER A 468 -14.01 2.18 4.24
CA SER A 468 -14.09 0.74 4.43
C SER A 468 -13.08 -0.01 3.53
N ALA A 469 -12.58 -1.14 4.01
CA ALA A 469 -11.92 -2.09 3.12
C ALA A 469 -12.98 -2.63 2.14
N ALA A 470 -12.68 -2.60 0.85
CA ALA A 470 -13.58 -3.00 -0.23
C ALA A 470 -13.52 -4.51 -0.47
#